data_AF-L0G3D1-F1
#
_entry.id   AF-L0G3D1-F1
#
_cell.length_a   1.000
_cell.length_b   1.000
_cell.length_c   1.000
_cell.angle_alpha   90.00
_cell.angle_beta   90.00
_cell.angle_gamma   90.00
#
_symmetry.space_group_name_H-M   'P 1'
#
loop_
_entity.id
_entity.type
_entity.pdbx_description
1 polymer ?
#
loop_
_entity_poly.entity_id
_entity_poly.type
_entity_poly.pdbx_seq_one_letter_code
_entity_poly.pdbx_strand_id
1 'polypeptide(L)'
;MLLVVMICFLDTPLAIGQSDQTGQRRVTGTYVITNATVITQPGKWLTSTSIVIKDGLITDIGQNVTIPVEAKTISGDSLFVYAGFIDLGSEAGVKRPEEAEKPEHYDPSNPPNEVAGITPERSVLDYWDVSDGSIAEWRKAGFTIAQLLPKGEMLPGKTALVVFGDTKSTNVLQESTGLFAQFETVRGVYPGTTLGLMAKYRELYKNAELKNQHAKLFTSNGNGISRPEKDKSLEAFYPVINKQVPVVFEANEELEIRRVLKLQEELGFDLVLMDLEEGSNLSSELLAANAHVALSLSLPDDKAKEADLEEATEEAKEAHKRVVEEYDVALSQAGKFEEAGVKFGISTNQVKKDEVLKNLRLMIDNGLSEEGALAALTTHPAAILGISSFAGTIEQGKLANLVLTTDSLFSEESKINYVMADGYLYEYDISKSNKVAGDPTDLVGEWKYTAETPGGTSAGEIRFKESSGNLAGEIDVDDPNGGGTVTRPLENISFDGKKLSFTFSIQVQGQKLTVQSKGKVEGDDFNGTISIRDMGEFSLTAKKTPDFKF
;
A
#
# COMPACT_ATOMS: atom_id res chain seq x y z
N MET A 1 50.32 51.60 37.62
CA MET A 1 50.23 51.56 36.15
C MET A 1 50.37 50.08 35.78
N LEU A 2 49.32 49.30 35.52
CA LEU A 2 48.18 49.48 34.64
C LEU A 2 46.97 48.71 35.21
N LEU A 3 45.78 49.30 35.20
CA LEU A 3 44.52 48.65 35.57
C LEU A 3 43.99 47.92 34.32
N VAL A 4 43.88 46.59 34.35
CA VAL A 4 43.27 45.80 33.26
C VAL A 4 41.83 45.52 33.64
N VAL A 5 40.90 46.22 32.99
CA VAL A 5 39.46 46.01 33.08
C VAL A 5 39.10 44.85 32.15
N MET A 6 38.64 43.74 32.73
CA MET A 6 38.15 42.58 32.00
C MET A 6 36.68 42.81 31.68
N ILE A 7 36.38 43.13 30.41
CA ILE A 7 35.01 43.28 29.88
C ILE A 7 34.49 41.87 29.57
N CYS A 8 33.55 41.39 30.37
CA CYS A 8 32.76 40.20 30.06
C CYS A 8 31.77 40.54 28.94
N PHE A 9 32.06 40.11 27.71
CA PHE A 9 31.05 40.02 26.66
C PHE A 9 30.08 38.88 27.03
N LEU A 10 28.82 39.22 27.30
CA LEU A 10 27.74 38.26 27.24
C LEU A 10 27.52 37.89 25.77
N ASP A 11 28.00 36.71 25.37
CA ASP A 11 27.57 36.08 24.12
C ASP A 11 26.10 35.69 24.26
N THR A 12 25.21 36.54 23.76
CA THR A 12 23.85 36.12 23.45
C THR A 12 23.93 35.13 22.29
N PRO A 13 23.48 33.86 22.44
CA PRO A 13 23.36 32.99 21.28
C PRO A 13 22.31 33.61 20.36
N LEU A 14 22.76 34.16 19.24
CA LEU A 14 21.90 34.43 18.10
C LEU A 14 21.30 33.08 17.68
N ALA A 15 20.06 32.85 18.08
CA ALA A 15 19.23 31.81 17.51
C ALA A 15 19.03 32.15 16.03
N ILE A 16 19.94 31.66 15.19
CA ILE A 16 19.74 31.63 13.75
C ILE A 16 18.68 30.55 13.52
N GLY A 17 17.41 30.95 13.53
CA GLY A 17 16.36 30.14 12.96
C GLY A 17 16.71 29.89 11.50
N GLN A 18 17.07 28.66 11.15
CA GLN A 18 17.19 28.26 9.75
C GLN A 18 15.79 28.31 9.12
N SER A 19 15.37 29.48 8.62
CA SER A 19 14.22 29.55 7.74
C SER A 19 14.60 28.86 6.43
N ASP A 20 13.93 27.78 6.09
CA ASP A 20 14.10 27.18 4.77
C ASP A 20 13.48 28.12 3.72
N GLN A 21 14.35 28.90 3.05
CA GLN A 21 13.95 29.85 2.02
C GLN A 21 13.35 29.17 0.79
N THR A 22 13.53 27.85 0.63
CA THR A 22 12.96 27.09 -0.48
C THR A 22 11.53 26.61 -0.21
N GLY A 23 11.08 26.61 1.05
CA GLY A 23 9.81 26.02 1.47
C GLY A 23 9.70 24.52 1.19
N GLN A 24 10.83 23.84 0.97
CA GLN A 24 10.88 22.42 0.59
C GLN A 24 11.00 21.49 1.79
N ARG A 25 11.42 21.99 2.95
CA ARG A 25 11.44 21.27 4.21
C ARG A 25 10.02 21.11 4.72
N ARG A 26 9.76 19.90 5.20
CA ARG A 26 8.54 19.53 5.88
C ARG A 26 8.23 20.52 7.01
N VAL A 27 6.99 21.02 7.05
CA VAL A 27 6.52 22.01 8.03
C VAL A 27 6.60 21.48 9.46
N THR A 28 6.31 20.19 9.67
CA THR A 28 6.50 19.50 10.95
C THR A 28 6.72 18.00 10.72
N GLY A 29 7.67 17.41 11.45
CA GLY A 29 7.87 15.95 11.55
C GLY A 29 6.99 15.30 12.61
N THR A 30 6.17 16.09 13.32
CA THR A 30 5.39 15.66 14.48
C THR A 30 3.90 15.68 14.16
N TYR A 31 3.23 14.56 14.41
CA TYR A 31 1.79 14.38 14.17
C TYR A 31 1.15 13.75 15.39
N VAL A 32 -0.13 14.03 15.58
CA VAL A 32 -0.95 13.27 16.51
C VAL A 32 -2.25 12.88 15.83
N ILE A 33 -2.58 11.59 15.88
CA ILE A 33 -3.92 11.10 15.51
C ILE A 33 -4.69 10.97 16.83
N THR A 34 -5.82 11.66 16.98
CA THR A 34 -6.55 11.71 18.26
C THR A 34 -7.88 10.96 18.20
N ASN A 35 -8.22 10.23 19.27
CA ASN A 35 -9.51 9.57 19.46
C ASN A 35 -9.91 8.58 18.34
N ALA A 36 -8.96 7.82 17.79
CA ALA A 36 -9.21 6.84 16.75
C ALA A 36 -9.49 5.43 17.29
N THR A 37 -10.06 4.58 16.43
CA THR A 37 -10.07 3.12 16.63
C THR A 37 -8.79 2.56 16.02
N VAL A 38 -7.88 2.07 16.85
CA VAL A 38 -6.53 1.66 16.43
C VAL A 38 -6.41 0.14 16.48
N ILE A 39 -6.24 -0.49 15.32
CA ILE A 39 -5.98 -1.91 15.17
C ILE A 39 -4.47 -2.11 15.21
N THR A 40 -3.97 -2.41 16.40
CA THR A 40 -2.52 -2.49 16.64
C THR A 40 -1.86 -3.68 15.95
N GLN A 41 -2.59 -4.78 15.81
CA GLN A 41 -2.21 -6.03 15.15
C GLN A 41 -3.49 -6.86 14.90
N PRO A 42 -3.45 -7.93 14.08
CA PRO A 42 -4.59 -8.82 13.90
C PRO A 42 -5.22 -9.26 15.23
N GLY A 43 -6.56 -9.15 15.31
CA GLY A 43 -7.35 -9.50 16.51
C GLY A 43 -7.21 -8.56 17.71
N LYS A 44 -6.45 -7.46 17.62
CA LYS A 44 -6.24 -6.53 18.76
C LYS A 44 -6.46 -5.08 18.37
N TRP A 45 -7.53 -4.51 18.91
CA TRP A 45 -7.87 -3.09 18.73
C TRP A 45 -7.96 -2.32 20.04
N LEU A 46 -7.78 -1.01 19.95
CA LEU A 46 -7.93 -0.04 21.02
C LEU A 46 -8.92 1.04 20.56
N THR A 47 -9.85 1.44 21.41
CA THR A 47 -10.79 2.52 21.12
C THR A 47 -10.38 3.82 21.81
N SER A 48 -10.85 4.95 21.27
CA SER A 48 -10.56 6.29 21.77
C SER A 48 -9.06 6.52 22.00
N THR A 49 -8.24 5.99 21.10
CA THR A 49 -6.79 5.94 21.27
C THR A 49 -6.14 7.01 20.42
N SER A 50 -5.12 7.64 20.98
CA SER A 50 -4.30 8.62 20.29
C SER A 50 -2.92 8.03 19.99
N ILE A 51 -2.34 8.42 18.85
CA ILE A 51 -1.01 7.98 18.39
C ILE A 51 -0.16 9.23 18.19
N VAL A 52 0.97 9.32 18.90
CA VAL A 52 1.92 10.44 18.78
C VAL A 52 3.09 9.99 17.92
N ILE A 53 3.34 10.75 16.85
CA ILE A 53 4.34 10.45 15.84
C ILE A 53 5.35 11.58 15.82
N LYS A 54 6.63 11.25 15.81
CA LYS A 54 7.72 12.22 15.72
C LYS A 54 8.84 11.66 14.89
N ASP A 55 9.26 12.43 13.88
CA ASP A 55 10.41 12.15 13.02
C ASP A 55 10.39 10.74 12.42
N GLY A 56 9.21 10.29 11.96
CA GLY A 56 9.05 8.97 11.35
C GLY A 56 8.73 7.83 12.33
N LEU A 57 8.71 8.08 13.64
CA LEU A 57 8.54 7.05 14.66
C LEU A 57 7.26 7.25 15.48
N ILE A 58 6.63 6.14 15.86
CA ILE A 58 5.56 6.12 16.86
C ILE A 58 6.20 6.28 18.24
N THR A 59 5.99 7.43 18.88
CA THR A 59 6.62 7.76 20.17
C THR A 59 5.74 7.47 21.38
N ASP A 60 4.41 7.50 21.21
CA ASP A 60 3.45 7.19 22.27
C ASP A 60 2.12 6.71 21.66
N ILE A 61 1.42 5.84 22.39
CA ILE A 61 0.11 5.30 22.01
C ILE A 61 -0.75 5.07 23.25
N GLY A 62 -1.95 5.64 23.28
CA GLY A 62 -2.88 5.44 24.39
C GLY A 62 -4.01 6.46 24.44
N GLN A 63 -4.85 6.35 25.46
CA GLN A 63 -5.96 7.29 25.68
C GLN A 63 -5.50 8.63 26.29
N ASN A 64 -4.40 8.60 27.06
CA ASN A 64 -3.86 9.75 27.77
C ASN A 64 -2.41 10.01 27.34
N VAL A 65 -2.21 10.40 26.08
CA VAL A 65 -0.89 10.77 25.54
C VAL A 65 -0.62 12.25 25.72
N THR A 66 0.64 12.62 25.88
CA THR A 66 1.03 14.03 25.90
C THR A 66 1.15 14.53 24.46
N ILE A 67 0.29 15.47 24.06
CA ILE A 67 0.30 16.04 22.71
C ILE A 67 1.40 17.11 22.62
N PRO A 68 2.42 16.93 21.75
CA PRO A 68 3.42 17.96 21.53
C PRO A 68 2.80 19.22 20.93
N VAL A 69 3.25 20.40 21.35
CA VAL A 69 2.68 21.69 20.93
C VAL A 69 2.87 21.93 19.43
N GLU A 70 3.93 21.37 18.84
CA GLU A 70 4.28 21.44 17.43
C GLU A 70 3.60 20.39 16.55
N ALA A 71 2.80 19.48 17.14
CA ALA A 71 2.20 18.37 16.42
C ALA A 71 1.06 18.84 15.50
N LYS A 72 1.05 18.37 14.24
CA LYS A 72 -0.15 18.47 13.40
C LYS A 72 -1.18 17.45 13.88
N THR A 73 -2.32 17.94 14.34
CA THR A 73 -3.43 17.10 14.81
C THR A 73 -4.27 16.58 13.64
N ILE A 74 -4.60 15.28 13.68
CA ILE A 74 -5.52 14.57 12.80
C ILE A 74 -6.67 14.06 13.68
N SER A 75 -7.89 14.55 13.48
CA SER A 75 -9.08 14.05 14.20
C SER A 75 -9.42 12.65 13.71
N GLY A 76 -9.49 11.71 14.66
CA GLY A 76 -9.71 10.30 14.41
C GLY A 76 -11.06 9.77 14.87
N ASP A 77 -12.01 10.62 15.27
CA ASP A 77 -13.29 10.24 15.89
C ASP A 77 -14.12 9.22 15.08
N SER A 78 -13.89 9.14 13.76
CA SER A 78 -14.51 8.18 12.83
C SER A 78 -13.49 7.39 12.01
N LEU A 79 -12.22 7.37 12.42
CA LEU A 79 -11.15 6.72 11.68
C LEU A 79 -10.74 5.40 12.33
N PHE A 80 -10.51 4.41 11.47
CA PHE A 80 -9.87 3.16 11.83
C PHE A 80 -8.42 3.22 11.36
N VAL A 81 -7.47 2.92 12.26
CA VAL A 81 -6.03 3.01 11.98
C VAL A 81 -5.42 1.62 12.00
N TYR A 82 -4.76 1.26 10.91
CA TYR A 82 -4.05 0.00 10.73
C TYR A 82 -2.56 0.27 10.49
N ALA A 83 -1.72 -0.73 10.73
CA ALA A 83 -0.34 -0.68 10.26
C ALA A 83 -0.32 -0.59 8.71
N GLY A 84 0.67 0.12 8.18
CA GLY A 84 0.94 0.20 6.75
C GLY A 84 1.11 -1.18 6.14
N PHE A 85 0.50 -1.42 4.97
CA PHE A 85 0.61 -2.74 4.33
C PHE A 85 2.01 -2.95 3.78
N ILE A 86 2.42 -4.22 3.72
CA ILE A 86 3.75 -4.65 3.29
C ILE A 86 3.57 -5.62 2.13
N ASP A 87 4.13 -5.26 0.99
CA ASP A 87 4.10 -6.04 -0.23
C ASP A 87 5.33 -6.96 -0.32
N LEU A 88 5.12 -8.27 -0.51
CA LEU A 88 6.19 -9.24 -0.71
C LEU A 88 6.73 -9.27 -2.15
N GLY A 89 5.99 -8.69 -3.10
CA GLY A 89 6.32 -8.73 -4.52
C GLY A 89 5.75 -7.55 -5.28
N SER A 90 6.59 -6.53 -5.49
CA SER A 90 6.21 -5.32 -6.19
C SER A 90 7.17 -5.01 -7.34
N GLU A 91 6.61 -4.58 -8.46
CA GLU A 91 7.38 -3.98 -9.56
C GLU A 91 7.24 -2.46 -9.62
N ALA A 92 6.68 -1.84 -8.57
CA ALA A 92 6.42 -0.40 -8.52
C ALA A 92 7.70 0.42 -8.76
N GLY A 93 7.68 1.26 -9.80
CA GLY A 93 8.81 2.07 -10.24
C GLY A 93 9.99 1.28 -10.82
N VAL A 94 9.88 -0.04 -11.01
CA VAL A 94 10.93 -0.86 -11.60
C VAL A 94 10.82 -0.87 -13.12
N LYS A 95 11.90 -0.44 -13.78
CA LYS A 95 12.02 -0.46 -15.25
C LYS A 95 12.66 -1.78 -15.70
N ARG A 96 12.26 -2.25 -16.89
CA ARG A 96 12.92 -3.43 -17.49
C ARG A 96 14.32 -3.02 -17.96
N PRO A 97 15.38 -3.78 -17.60
CA PRO A 97 16.71 -3.59 -18.16
C PRO A 97 16.72 -3.72 -19.69
N GLU A 98 17.66 -3.06 -20.36
CA GLU A 98 17.88 -3.26 -21.79
C GLU A 98 18.38 -4.69 -22.08
N GLU A 99 17.91 -5.26 -23.19
CA GLU A 99 18.33 -6.57 -23.65
C GLU A 99 19.80 -6.53 -24.10
N ALA A 100 20.56 -7.59 -23.76
CA ALA A 100 21.96 -7.69 -24.16
C ALA A 100 22.10 -7.90 -25.67
N GLU A 101 23.07 -7.21 -26.29
CA GLU A 101 23.39 -7.40 -27.70
C GLU A 101 23.96 -8.80 -27.97
N LYS A 102 23.52 -9.41 -29.07
CA LYS A 102 24.03 -10.72 -29.51
C LYS A 102 25.43 -10.55 -30.13
N PRO A 103 26.42 -11.37 -29.74
CA PRO A 103 27.75 -11.32 -30.31
C PRO A 103 27.80 -11.74 -31.79
N GLU A 104 28.85 -11.35 -32.51
CA GLU A 104 29.05 -11.59 -33.96
C GLU A 104 29.07 -13.09 -34.34
N HIS A 105 29.35 -13.99 -33.39
CA HIS A 105 29.31 -15.45 -33.54
C HIS A 105 28.38 -16.09 -32.51
N TYR A 106 27.14 -15.62 -32.48
CA TYR A 106 26.13 -16.07 -31.54
C TYR A 106 25.72 -17.53 -31.76
N ASP A 107 26.02 -18.40 -30.78
CA ASP A 107 25.49 -19.75 -30.69
C ASP A 107 24.29 -19.78 -29.71
N PRO A 108 23.06 -19.94 -30.21
CA PRO A 108 21.87 -19.99 -29.35
C PRO A 108 21.83 -21.21 -28.43
N SER A 109 22.62 -22.27 -28.70
CA SER A 109 22.69 -23.45 -27.85
C SER A 109 23.64 -23.30 -26.66
N ASN A 110 24.55 -22.32 -26.72
CA ASN A 110 25.47 -21.96 -25.65
C ASN A 110 25.66 -20.43 -25.57
N PRO A 111 24.58 -19.69 -25.27
CA PRO A 111 24.60 -18.23 -25.24
C PRO A 111 25.35 -17.70 -24.01
N PRO A 112 25.88 -16.47 -24.07
CA PRO A 112 26.29 -15.75 -22.87
C PRO A 112 25.13 -15.60 -21.88
N ASN A 113 25.42 -15.65 -20.57
CA ASN A 113 24.42 -15.54 -19.50
C ASN A 113 23.48 -14.33 -19.68
N GLU A 114 24.02 -13.16 -19.98
CA GLU A 114 23.24 -11.92 -20.17
C GLU A 114 22.22 -12.01 -21.32
N VAL A 115 22.56 -12.74 -22.40
CA VAL A 115 21.66 -12.95 -23.55
C VAL A 115 20.59 -14.00 -23.24
N ALA A 116 20.85 -14.89 -22.28
CA ALA A 116 19.92 -15.90 -21.81
C ALA A 116 19.01 -15.42 -20.66
N GLY A 117 19.06 -14.13 -20.30
CA GLY A 117 18.30 -13.59 -19.16
C GLY A 117 18.80 -14.10 -17.80
N ILE A 118 20.09 -14.48 -17.74
CA ILE A 118 20.77 -14.93 -16.51
C ILE A 118 21.66 -13.79 -16.05
N THR A 119 21.14 -12.92 -15.20
CA THR A 119 21.84 -11.75 -14.67
C THR A 119 21.71 -11.62 -13.15
N PRO A 120 21.99 -12.71 -12.38
CA PRO A 120 21.74 -12.75 -10.93
C PRO A 120 22.58 -11.72 -10.14
N GLU A 121 23.64 -11.17 -10.74
CA GLU A 121 24.46 -10.13 -10.13
C GLU A 121 23.80 -8.75 -10.05
N ARG A 122 22.82 -8.46 -10.92
CA ARG A 122 22.15 -7.15 -11.03
C ARG A 122 21.34 -6.84 -9.77
N SER A 123 21.25 -5.56 -9.42
CA SER A 123 20.37 -5.07 -8.36
C SER A 123 19.11 -4.48 -8.97
N VAL A 124 17.94 -4.79 -8.41
CA VAL A 124 16.69 -4.11 -8.80
C VAL A 124 16.76 -2.59 -8.62
N LEU A 125 17.57 -2.12 -7.65
CA LEU A 125 17.73 -0.69 -7.37
C LEU A 125 18.41 0.08 -8.51
N ASP A 126 19.21 -0.58 -9.35
CA ASP A 126 19.82 0.05 -10.53
C ASP A 126 18.76 0.48 -11.57
N TYR A 127 17.56 -0.11 -11.48
CA TYR A 127 16.44 0.09 -12.41
C TYR A 127 15.19 0.64 -11.72
N TRP A 128 15.31 1.09 -10.47
CA TRP A 128 14.19 1.61 -9.69
C TRP A 128 14.14 3.14 -9.74
N ASP A 129 12.98 3.66 -10.14
CA ASP A 129 12.69 5.09 -10.18
C ASP A 129 11.69 5.45 -9.07
N VAL A 130 12.21 6.02 -7.98
CA VAL A 130 11.41 6.45 -6.83
C VAL A 130 10.37 7.53 -7.17
N SER A 131 10.53 8.21 -8.31
CA SER A 131 9.59 9.25 -8.77
C SER A 131 8.46 8.72 -9.64
N ASP A 132 8.46 7.42 -9.93
CA ASP A 132 7.43 6.80 -10.76
C ASP A 132 6.04 6.88 -10.09
N GLY A 133 5.03 7.22 -10.90
CA GLY A 133 3.66 7.42 -10.42
C GLY A 133 3.04 6.16 -9.81
N SER A 134 3.47 4.96 -10.21
CA SER A 134 2.97 3.70 -9.65
C SER A 134 3.19 3.57 -8.15
N ILE A 135 4.26 4.14 -7.60
CA ILE A 135 4.55 4.15 -6.15
C ILE A 135 3.47 4.91 -5.38
N ALA A 136 3.06 6.07 -5.88
CA ALA A 136 2.01 6.87 -5.26
C ALA A 136 0.64 6.17 -5.31
N GLU A 137 0.39 5.42 -6.37
CA GLU A 137 -0.83 4.64 -6.57
C GLU A 137 -0.90 3.41 -5.64
N TRP A 138 0.20 2.68 -5.48
CA TRP A 138 0.27 1.57 -4.51
C TRP A 138 0.19 2.07 -3.06
N ARG A 139 0.81 3.22 -2.79
CA ARG A 139 0.62 3.90 -1.50
C ARG A 139 -0.84 4.27 -1.26
N LYS A 140 -1.57 4.71 -2.28
CA LYS A 140 -3.01 5.00 -2.17
C LYS A 140 -3.83 3.76 -1.83
N ALA A 141 -3.39 2.57 -2.27
CA ALA A 141 -3.96 1.28 -1.89
C ALA A 141 -3.56 0.81 -0.47
N GLY A 142 -2.73 1.57 0.25
CA GLY A 142 -2.33 1.28 1.63
C GLY A 142 -0.95 0.62 1.79
N PHE A 143 -0.26 0.30 0.69
CA PHE A 143 1.08 -0.28 0.74
C PHE A 143 2.13 0.78 1.07
N THR A 144 2.92 0.52 2.10
CA THR A 144 3.94 1.46 2.59
C THR A 144 5.35 0.92 2.46
N ILE A 145 5.52 -0.40 2.55
CA ILE A 145 6.79 -1.10 2.35
C ILE A 145 6.60 -2.12 1.25
N ALA A 146 7.61 -2.31 0.40
CA ALA A 146 7.58 -3.30 -0.65
C ALA A 146 8.94 -3.97 -0.85
N GLN A 147 8.93 -5.28 -1.09
CA GLN A 147 10.04 -5.98 -1.70
C GLN A 147 9.96 -5.81 -3.22
N LEU A 148 10.93 -5.12 -3.80
CA LEU A 148 11.04 -4.89 -5.23
C LEU A 148 11.55 -6.13 -5.96
N LEU A 149 10.83 -6.52 -7.02
CA LEU A 149 11.20 -7.62 -7.90
C LEU A 149 11.92 -7.07 -9.16
N PRO A 150 13.07 -7.63 -9.54
CA PRO A 150 13.74 -7.27 -10.78
C PRO A 150 13.01 -7.87 -12.00
N LYS A 151 12.88 -7.08 -13.07
CA LYS A 151 12.30 -7.50 -14.34
C LYS A 151 13.32 -8.22 -15.22
N GLY A 152 12.92 -9.34 -15.85
CA GLY A 152 13.75 -10.09 -16.78
C GLY A 152 13.17 -11.48 -17.06
N GLU A 153 14.05 -12.45 -17.31
CA GLU A 153 13.71 -13.85 -17.58
C GLU A 153 14.23 -14.75 -16.45
N MET A 154 14.92 -15.86 -16.73
CA MET A 154 15.26 -16.90 -15.75
C MET A 154 15.81 -16.41 -14.39
N LEU A 155 16.82 -15.52 -14.39
CA LEU A 155 17.49 -15.03 -13.17
C LEU A 155 17.75 -13.52 -13.28
N PRO A 156 16.73 -12.66 -13.09
CA PRO A 156 16.83 -11.24 -13.44
C PRO A 156 17.78 -10.44 -12.53
N GLY A 157 17.94 -10.87 -11.27
CA GLY A 157 18.82 -10.19 -10.32
C GLY A 157 18.37 -10.35 -8.87
N LYS A 158 18.83 -9.42 -8.04
CA LYS A 158 18.56 -9.38 -6.60
C LYS A 158 17.41 -8.44 -6.27
N THR A 159 16.59 -8.85 -5.30
CA THR A 159 15.50 -8.02 -4.75
C THR A 159 16.03 -6.98 -3.76
N ALA A 160 15.22 -5.98 -3.45
CA ALA A 160 15.52 -4.99 -2.41
C ALA A 160 14.25 -4.57 -1.68
N LEU A 161 14.38 -4.18 -0.41
CA LEU A 161 13.28 -3.71 0.41
C LEU A 161 13.27 -2.18 0.44
N VAL A 162 12.12 -1.58 0.14
CA VAL A 162 11.94 -0.13 0.08
C VAL A 162 10.69 0.32 0.84
N VAL A 163 10.65 1.61 1.18
CA VAL A 163 9.45 2.32 1.62
C VAL A 163 8.90 3.13 0.45
N PHE A 164 7.58 3.15 0.27
CA PHE A 164 6.88 4.07 -0.63
C PHE A 164 6.75 5.46 0.02
N GLY A 165 7.88 6.01 0.46
CA GLY A 165 7.97 7.30 1.17
C GLY A 165 7.99 8.50 0.24
N ASP A 166 8.47 9.63 0.77
CA ASP A 166 8.61 10.86 -0.02
C ASP A 166 9.80 10.75 -0.98
N THR A 167 9.67 11.27 -2.20
CA THR A 167 10.70 11.12 -3.25
C THR A 167 12.03 11.78 -2.91
N LYS A 168 12.06 12.69 -1.93
CA LYS A 168 13.28 13.36 -1.45
C LYS A 168 13.93 12.63 -0.28
N SER A 169 13.31 11.56 0.24
CA SER A 169 13.78 10.79 1.38
C SER A 169 14.62 9.58 0.96
N THR A 170 15.35 8.99 1.92
CA THR A 170 16.03 7.71 1.69
C THR A 170 15.02 6.59 1.84
N ASN A 171 14.60 6.02 0.71
CA ASN A 171 13.53 5.02 0.69
C ASN A 171 14.02 3.57 0.66
N VAL A 172 15.34 3.33 0.56
CA VAL A 172 15.91 1.97 0.58
C VAL A 172 16.13 1.53 2.02
N LEU A 173 15.49 0.44 2.44
CA LEU A 173 15.65 -0.16 3.76
C LEU A 173 16.75 -1.21 3.79
N GLN A 174 16.77 -2.09 2.77
CA GLN A 174 17.74 -3.17 2.67
C GLN A 174 17.99 -3.52 1.21
N GLU A 175 19.26 -3.64 0.84
CA GLU A 175 19.67 -4.12 -0.48
C GLU A 175 19.84 -5.64 -0.50
N SER A 176 19.67 -6.25 -1.68
CA SER A 176 19.95 -7.66 -1.90
C SER A 176 19.22 -8.60 -0.92
N THR A 177 17.92 -8.38 -0.73
CA THR A 177 17.08 -9.14 0.23
C THR A 177 16.79 -10.58 -0.20
N GLY A 178 17.00 -10.90 -1.47
CA GLY A 178 16.79 -12.22 -2.05
C GLY A 178 17.35 -12.29 -3.46
N LEU A 179 17.51 -13.51 -3.99
CA LEU A 179 17.83 -13.73 -5.39
C LEU A 179 16.58 -14.15 -6.14
N PHE A 180 16.15 -13.35 -7.12
CA PHE A 180 14.92 -13.57 -7.86
C PHE A 180 15.13 -14.59 -9.00
N ALA A 181 14.20 -15.53 -9.14
CA ALA A 181 14.21 -16.58 -10.14
C ALA A 181 12.79 -16.89 -10.64
N GLN A 182 12.67 -17.35 -11.88
CA GLN A 182 11.39 -17.69 -12.48
C GLN A 182 11.58 -18.69 -13.63
N PHE A 183 10.48 -19.30 -14.09
CA PHE A 183 10.52 -20.24 -15.22
C PHE A 183 10.37 -19.58 -16.61
N GLU A 184 10.90 -18.37 -16.76
CA GLU A 184 10.87 -17.61 -18.00
C GLU A 184 12.10 -17.83 -18.89
N THR A 185 11.89 -17.89 -20.21
CA THR A 185 12.94 -18.15 -21.21
C THR A 185 13.10 -17.01 -22.18
N VAL A 186 14.30 -16.84 -22.73
CA VAL A 186 14.51 -16.01 -23.92
C VAL A 186 14.22 -16.84 -25.17
N ARG A 187 13.30 -16.36 -26.02
CA ARG A 187 12.85 -17.10 -27.20
C ARG A 187 14.01 -17.46 -28.15
N GLY A 188 14.17 -18.74 -28.44
CA GLY A 188 15.16 -19.25 -29.38
C GLY A 188 16.59 -19.31 -28.81
N VAL A 189 16.72 -19.28 -27.49
CA VAL A 189 17.99 -19.23 -26.75
C VAL A 189 17.97 -20.32 -25.67
N TYR A 190 19.09 -21.04 -25.47
CA TYR A 190 19.20 -21.99 -24.36
C TYR A 190 19.42 -21.25 -23.02
N PRO A 191 18.74 -21.63 -21.92
CA PRO A 191 17.72 -22.66 -21.81
C PRO A 191 16.34 -22.22 -22.35
N GLY A 192 15.80 -22.98 -23.30
CA GLY A 192 14.51 -22.66 -23.96
C GLY A 192 13.33 -23.53 -23.54
N THR A 193 13.45 -24.31 -22.45
CA THR A 193 12.39 -25.16 -21.90
C THR A 193 12.49 -25.19 -20.38
N THR A 194 11.40 -25.49 -19.66
CA THR A 194 11.41 -25.66 -18.20
C THR A 194 12.45 -26.69 -17.73
N LEU A 195 12.60 -27.81 -18.45
CA LEU A 195 13.64 -28.79 -18.17
C LEU A 195 15.05 -28.19 -18.29
N GLY A 196 15.27 -27.41 -19.34
CA GLY A 196 16.51 -26.66 -19.55
C GLY A 196 16.79 -25.64 -18.46
N LEU A 197 15.76 -24.89 -18.03
CA LEU A 197 15.86 -23.91 -16.94
C LEU A 197 16.26 -24.59 -15.63
N MET A 198 15.59 -25.68 -15.26
CA MET A 198 15.94 -26.45 -14.06
C MET A 198 17.36 -27.04 -14.14
N ALA A 199 17.79 -27.52 -15.32
CA ALA A 199 19.15 -28.02 -15.51
C ALA A 199 20.19 -26.90 -15.37
N LYS A 200 19.92 -25.74 -15.99
CA LYS A 200 20.80 -24.57 -15.91
C LYS A 200 20.87 -24.00 -14.49
N TYR A 201 19.76 -23.98 -13.77
CA TYR A 201 19.72 -23.55 -12.37
C TYR A 201 20.62 -24.44 -11.50
N ARG A 202 20.49 -25.78 -11.63
CA ARG A 202 21.37 -26.74 -10.92
C ARG A 202 22.84 -26.53 -11.26
N GLU A 203 23.15 -26.36 -12.54
CA GLU A 203 24.51 -26.10 -13.01
C GLU A 203 25.10 -24.85 -12.34
N LEU A 204 24.38 -23.72 -12.40
CA LEU A 204 24.81 -22.45 -11.79
C LEU A 204 24.98 -22.58 -10.27
N TYR A 205 24.00 -23.16 -9.59
CA TYR A 205 24.04 -23.32 -8.14
C TYR A 205 25.22 -24.19 -7.69
N LYS A 206 25.42 -25.36 -8.33
CA LYS A 206 26.53 -26.27 -7.98
C LYS A 206 27.89 -25.71 -8.34
N ASN A 207 28.02 -25.02 -9.47
CA ASN A 207 29.26 -24.33 -9.81
C ASN A 207 29.56 -23.20 -8.82
N ALA A 208 28.55 -22.44 -8.41
CA ALA A 208 28.70 -21.41 -7.39
C ALA A 208 29.05 -21.99 -6.01
N GLU A 209 28.48 -23.13 -5.62
CA GLU A 209 28.82 -23.85 -4.39
C GLU A 209 30.30 -24.24 -4.36
N LEU A 210 30.79 -24.89 -5.42
CA LEU A 210 32.21 -25.26 -5.55
C LEU A 210 33.13 -24.03 -5.51
N LYS A 211 32.72 -22.95 -6.18
CA LYS A 211 33.49 -21.71 -6.22
C LYS A 211 33.53 -20.99 -4.88
N ASN A 212 32.41 -20.94 -4.15
CA ASN A 212 32.31 -20.41 -2.80
C ASN A 212 33.23 -21.20 -1.84
N GLN A 213 33.25 -22.53 -1.95
CA GLN A 213 34.18 -23.38 -1.19
C GLN A 213 35.64 -23.08 -1.52
N HIS A 214 36.00 -22.94 -2.81
CA HIS A 214 37.35 -22.59 -3.22
C HIS A 214 37.78 -21.20 -2.69
N ALA A 215 36.88 -20.22 -2.71
CA ALA A 215 37.12 -18.90 -2.13
C ALA A 215 37.37 -18.95 -0.61
N LYS A 216 36.59 -19.75 0.13
CA LYS A 216 36.81 -19.98 1.57
C LYS A 216 38.14 -20.69 1.84
N LEU A 217 38.54 -21.65 1.01
CA LEU A 217 39.82 -22.34 1.14
C LEU A 217 41.00 -21.40 0.88
N PHE A 218 40.95 -20.59 -0.19
CA PHE A 218 42.00 -19.61 -0.50
C PHE A 218 42.17 -18.58 0.62
N THR A 219 41.06 -18.10 1.20
CA THR A 219 41.10 -17.10 2.29
C THR A 219 41.56 -17.68 3.64
N SER A 220 41.25 -18.95 3.92
CA SER A 220 41.69 -19.63 5.15
C SER A 220 43.11 -20.18 5.06
N ASN A 221 43.54 -20.64 3.87
CA ASN A 221 44.83 -21.26 3.61
C ASN A 221 45.44 -20.73 2.30
N GLY A 222 46.07 -19.56 2.35
CA GLY A 222 46.63 -18.89 1.16
C GLY A 222 47.87 -19.55 0.54
N ASN A 223 48.40 -20.64 1.12
CA ASN A 223 49.60 -21.30 0.62
C ASN A 223 49.25 -22.50 -0.29
N GLY A 224 49.69 -22.47 -1.54
CA GLY A 224 49.50 -23.56 -2.51
C GLY A 224 48.11 -23.62 -3.16
N ILE A 225 47.21 -22.68 -2.86
CA ILE A 225 45.88 -22.57 -3.48
C ILE A 225 45.88 -21.37 -4.44
N SER A 226 45.46 -21.59 -5.68
CA SER A 226 45.34 -20.50 -6.66
C SER A 226 44.19 -19.57 -6.29
N ARG A 227 44.32 -18.29 -6.65
CA ARG A 227 43.22 -17.34 -6.46
C ARG A 227 42.03 -17.76 -7.34
N PRO A 228 40.81 -17.86 -6.81
CA PRO A 228 39.62 -18.10 -7.63
C PRO A 228 39.45 -16.97 -8.65
N GLU A 229 39.14 -17.33 -9.89
CA GLU A 229 38.73 -16.35 -10.92
C GLU A 229 37.43 -15.68 -10.51
N LYS A 230 37.19 -14.44 -10.95
CA LYS A 230 35.93 -13.76 -10.66
C LYS A 230 34.85 -14.15 -11.67
N ASP A 231 33.65 -14.43 -11.18
CA ASP A 231 32.46 -14.63 -12.02
C ASP A 231 31.28 -14.02 -11.27
N LYS A 232 30.76 -12.92 -11.80
CA LYS A 232 29.71 -12.15 -11.12
C LYS A 232 28.43 -12.99 -10.96
N SER A 233 28.08 -13.77 -11.98
CA SER A 233 26.86 -14.55 -11.96
C SER A 233 26.93 -15.67 -10.93
N LEU A 234 28.07 -16.37 -10.79
CA LEU A 234 28.25 -17.38 -9.76
C LEU A 234 28.43 -16.78 -8.35
N GLU A 235 29.14 -15.66 -8.23
CA GLU A 235 29.33 -14.96 -6.96
C GLU A 235 28.00 -14.43 -6.39
N ALA A 236 27.02 -14.11 -7.25
CA ALA A 236 25.69 -13.69 -6.84
C ALA A 236 24.91 -14.77 -6.04
N PHE A 237 25.23 -16.05 -6.22
CA PHE A 237 24.63 -17.14 -5.45
C PHE A 237 25.26 -17.32 -4.06
N TYR A 238 26.39 -16.68 -3.74
CA TYR A 238 27.07 -16.92 -2.46
C TYR A 238 26.19 -16.62 -1.25
N PRO A 239 25.42 -15.51 -1.19
CA PRO A 239 24.50 -15.26 -0.09
C PRO A 239 23.43 -16.34 0.05
N VAL A 240 22.90 -16.85 -1.07
CA VAL A 240 21.91 -17.95 -1.09
C VAL A 240 22.52 -19.25 -0.55
N ILE A 241 23.70 -19.64 -1.05
CA ILE A 241 24.42 -20.86 -0.61
C ILE A 241 24.77 -20.77 0.87
N ASN A 242 25.10 -19.58 1.35
CA ASN A 242 25.42 -19.34 2.76
C ASN A 242 24.17 -19.12 3.64
N LYS A 243 22.95 -19.27 3.11
CA LYS A 243 21.68 -19.06 3.82
C LYS A 243 21.57 -17.67 4.47
N GLN A 244 22.08 -16.66 3.78
CA GLN A 244 21.98 -15.26 4.20
C GLN A 244 20.74 -14.58 3.61
N VAL A 245 20.33 -15.02 2.43
CA VAL A 245 19.14 -14.52 1.73
C VAL A 245 18.44 -15.70 1.06
N PRO A 246 17.10 -15.68 0.96
CA PRO A 246 16.37 -16.72 0.26
C PRO A 246 16.47 -16.58 -1.26
N VAL A 247 16.08 -17.65 -1.96
CA VAL A 247 15.64 -17.56 -3.35
C VAL A 247 14.18 -17.11 -3.34
N VAL A 248 13.90 -16.05 -4.07
CA VAL A 248 12.54 -15.54 -4.31
C VAL A 248 12.13 -16.08 -5.67
N PHE A 249 11.24 -17.08 -5.71
CA PHE A 249 10.93 -17.83 -6.91
C PHE A 249 9.48 -17.60 -7.33
N GLU A 250 9.25 -17.00 -8.50
CA GLU A 250 7.91 -16.86 -9.09
C GLU A 250 7.46 -18.18 -9.70
N ALA A 251 6.33 -18.68 -9.19
CA ALA A 251 5.72 -19.94 -9.61
C ALA A 251 4.21 -19.91 -9.32
N ASN A 252 3.43 -19.65 -10.36
CA ASN A 252 1.99 -19.37 -10.25
C ASN A 252 1.16 -20.66 -10.19
N GLU A 253 1.54 -21.65 -11.00
CA GLU A 253 0.79 -22.89 -11.20
C GLU A 253 1.29 -24.05 -10.31
N GLU A 254 0.41 -25.01 -10.00
CA GLU A 254 0.74 -26.15 -9.11
C GLU A 254 1.97 -26.92 -9.59
N LEU A 255 2.06 -27.16 -10.92
CA LEU A 255 3.17 -27.90 -11.51
C LEU A 255 4.50 -27.16 -11.38
N GLU A 256 4.49 -25.83 -11.45
CA GLU A 256 5.68 -25.02 -11.26
C GLU A 256 6.11 -25.02 -9.80
N ILE A 257 5.16 -24.81 -8.88
CA ILE A 257 5.41 -24.86 -7.44
C ILE A 257 6.08 -26.20 -7.07
N ARG A 258 5.55 -27.33 -7.54
CA ARG A 258 6.15 -28.66 -7.31
C ARG A 258 7.56 -28.78 -7.87
N ARG A 259 7.86 -28.16 -9.01
CA ARG A 259 9.22 -28.15 -9.59
C ARG A 259 10.18 -27.32 -8.74
N VAL A 260 9.73 -26.17 -8.23
CA VAL A 260 10.54 -25.33 -7.33
C VAL A 260 10.80 -26.04 -6.02
N LEU A 261 9.78 -26.64 -5.40
CA LEU A 261 9.92 -27.42 -4.17
C LEU A 261 10.91 -28.57 -4.35
N LYS A 262 10.88 -29.24 -5.50
CA LYS A 262 11.87 -30.27 -5.84
C LYS A 262 13.30 -29.70 -5.97
N LEU A 263 13.48 -28.54 -6.63
CA LEU A 263 14.78 -27.88 -6.68
C LEU A 263 15.28 -27.48 -5.29
N GLN A 264 14.37 -27.00 -4.44
CA GLN A 264 14.65 -26.61 -3.07
C GLN A 264 15.08 -27.80 -2.22
N GLU A 265 14.38 -28.93 -2.32
CA GLU A 265 14.76 -30.19 -1.67
C GLU A 265 16.15 -30.67 -2.11
N GLU A 266 16.44 -30.59 -3.42
CA GLU A 266 17.72 -31.03 -4.00
C GLU A 266 18.91 -30.12 -3.62
N LEU A 267 18.70 -28.81 -3.52
CA LEU A 267 19.77 -27.81 -3.39
C LEU A 267 19.86 -27.18 -1.99
N GLY A 268 18.79 -27.25 -1.19
CA GLY A 268 18.77 -26.85 0.22
C GLY A 268 18.75 -25.35 0.50
N PHE A 269 18.39 -24.52 -0.48
CA PHE A 269 18.22 -23.08 -0.29
C PHE A 269 16.94 -22.75 0.48
N ASP A 270 16.93 -21.59 1.13
CA ASP A 270 15.72 -21.06 1.78
C ASP A 270 14.84 -20.41 0.69
N LEU A 271 13.52 -20.58 0.77
CA LEU A 271 12.61 -20.30 -0.34
C LEU A 271 11.47 -19.37 0.07
N VAL A 272 11.25 -18.34 -0.75
CA VAL A 272 10.01 -17.57 -0.82
C VAL A 272 9.37 -17.87 -2.17
N LEU A 273 8.23 -18.54 -2.19
CA LEU A 273 7.42 -18.74 -3.39
C LEU A 273 6.55 -17.51 -3.62
N MET A 274 6.61 -16.97 -4.83
CA MET A 274 5.91 -15.75 -5.24
C MET A 274 4.75 -16.06 -6.17
N ASP A 275 3.71 -15.24 -6.05
CA ASP A 275 2.57 -15.16 -6.96
C ASP A 275 1.81 -16.47 -7.16
N LEU A 276 1.65 -17.26 -6.09
CA LEU A 276 0.86 -18.50 -6.15
C LEU A 276 -0.60 -18.17 -6.51
N GLU A 277 -1.04 -18.62 -7.67
CA GLU A 277 -2.43 -18.61 -8.11
C GLU A 277 -3.10 -19.96 -7.81
N GLU A 278 -2.34 -21.04 -7.96
CA GLU A 278 -2.75 -22.41 -7.65
C GLU A 278 -1.95 -22.99 -6.47
N GLY A 279 -2.28 -24.22 -6.08
CA GLY A 279 -1.56 -24.97 -5.06
C GLY A 279 -2.25 -25.00 -3.69
N SER A 280 -3.56 -24.75 -3.63
CA SER A 280 -4.36 -24.88 -2.39
C SER A 280 -4.27 -26.27 -1.72
N ASN A 281 -3.89 -27.31 -2.48
CA ASN A 281 -3.66 -28.68 -2.02
C ASN A 281 -2.21 -28.95 -1.56
N LEU A 282 -1.29 -27.99 -1.72
CA LEU A 282 0.15 -28.15 -1.43
C LEU A 282 0.55 -27.73 -0.02
N SER A 283 -0.41 -27.42 0.87
CA SER A 283 -0.11 -26.90 2.20
C SER A 283 0.87 -27.77 2.99
N SER A 284 0.76 -29.10 2.87
CA SER A 284 1.67 -30.04 3.55
C SER A 284 3.09 -29.96 3.00
N GLU A 285 3.25 -29.91 1.68
CA GLU A 285 4.55 -29.78 1.02
C GLU A 285 5.20 -28.41 1.31
N LEU A 286 4.42 -27.33 1.32
CA LEU A 286 4.88 -25.98 1.65
C LEU A 286 5.43 -25.92 3.09
N LEU A 287 4.71 -26.50 4.05
CA LEU A 287 5.15 -26.58 5.45
C LEU A 287 6.39 -27.47 5.61
N ALA A 288 6.43 -28.62 4.92
CA ALA A 288 7.57 -29.53 4.98
C ALA A 288 8.85 -28.92 4.41
N ALA A 289 8.73 -28.10 3.37
CA ALA A 289 9.83 -27.35 2.78
C ALA A 289 10.25 -26.13 3.61
N ASN A 290 9.46 -25.74 4.63
CA ASN A 290 9.59 -24.46 5.34
C ASN A 290 9.63 -23.27 4.35
N ALA A 291 8.80 -23.34 3.31
CA ALA A 291 8.70 -22.29 2.31
C ALA A 291 7.84 -21.14 2.83
N HIS A 292 8.29 -19.91 2.57
CA HIS A 292 7.45 -18.72 2.73
C HIS A 292 6.62 -18.50 1.46
N VAL A 293 5.43 -17.94 1.61
CA VAL A 293 4.48 -17.77 0.50
C VAL A 293 4.10 -16.29 0.38
N ALA A 294 4.21 -15.76 -0.84
CA ALA A 294 3.51 -14.57 -1.26
C ALA A 294 2.37 -14.98 -2.19
N LEU A 295 1.14 -14.87 -1.69
CA LEU A 295 -0.05 -15.24 -2.42
C LEU A 295 -0.40 -14.14 -3.45
N SER A 296 -0.78 -14.55 -4.66
CA SER A 296 -1.28 -13.62 -5.66
C SER A 296 -2.65 -13.08 -5.24
N LEU A 297 -2.88 -11.78 -5.44
CA LEU A 297 -4.22 -11.20 -5.37
C LEU A 297 -4.94 -11.21 -6.71
N SER A 298 -4.30 -11.68 -7.78
CA SER A 298 -4.99 -11.90 -9.04
C SER A 298 -5.97 -13.05 -8.87
N LEU A 299 -7.26 -12.78 -9.08
CA LEU A 299 -8.31 -13.78 -9.04
C LEU A 299 -8.85 -14.01 -10.46
N PRO A 300 -9.31 -15.23 -10.78
CA PRO A 300 -9.91 -15.53 -12.08
C PRO A 300 -11.13 -14.64 -12.37
N ASP A 301 -11.43 -14.39 -13.65
CA ASP A 301 -12.56 -13.53 -14.07
C ASP A 301 -13.91 -14.22 -13.85
N ASP A 302 -14.78 -13.60 -13.03
CA ASP A 302 -16.14 -14.03 -12.71
C ASP A 302 -16.98 -14.34 -13.97
N LYS A 303 -16.73 -13.65 -15.09
CA LYS A 303 -17.44 -13.87 -16.36
C LYS A 303 -17.30 -15.30 -16.88
N ALA A 304 -16.23 -15.99 -16.53
CA ALA A 304 -16.03 -17.38 -16.91
C ALA A 304 -17.09 -18.31 -16.29
N LYS A 305 -17.68 -17.91 -15.15
CA LYS A 305 -18.76 -18.62 -14.42
C LYS A 305 -20.16 -18.22 -14.88
N GLU A 306 -20.32 -17.08 -15.55
CA GLU A 306 -21.61 -16.55 -16.02
C GLU A 306 -21.93 -16.89 -17.50
N ALA A 307 -21.26 -17.88 -18.07
CA ALA A 307 -21.46 -18.25 -19.47
C ALA A 307 -22.90 -18.76 -19.74
N ASP A 308 -23.54 -18.23 -20.79
CA ASP A 308 -24.82 -18.74 -21.29
C ASP A 308 -24.59 -20.08 -22.02
N LEU A 309 -25.22 -21.14 -21.50
CA LEU A 309 -25.06 -22.52 -21.98
C LEU A 309 -26.35 -23.11 -22.54
N GLU A 310 -27.39 -22.30 -22.80
CA GLU A 310 -28.69 -22.80 -23.29
C GLU A 310 -28.56 -23.64 -24.58
N GLU A 311 -27.67 -23.25 -25.49
CA GLU A 311 -27.40 -23.95 -26.76
C GLU A 311 -26.09 -24.78 -26.76
N ALA A 312 -25.43 -24.93 -25.60
CA ALA A 312 -24.13 -25.59 -25.50
C ALA A 312 -24.22 -27.13 -25.53
N THR A 313 -23.18 -27.78 -26.06
CA THR A 313 -23.04 -29.24 -26.02
C THR A 313 -22.80 -29.75 -24.59
N GLU A 314 -23.07 -31.03 -24.33
CA GLU A 314 -22.82 -31.63 -23.01
C GLU A 314 -21.33 -31.57 -22.62
N GLU A 315 -20.41 -31.75 -23.57
CA GLU A 315 -18.96 -31.58 -23.34
C GLU A 315 -18.61 -30.14 -22.92
N ALA A 316 -19.27 -29.14 -23.51
CA ALA A 316 -19.07 -27.73 -23.14
C ALA A 316 -19.63 -27.42 -21.74
N LYS A 317 -20.75 -28.03 -21.36
CA LYS A 317 -21.31 -27.92 -20.00
C LYS A 317 -20.40 -28.57 -18.95
N GLU A 318 -19.84 -29.74 -19.24
CA GLU A 318 -18.86 -30.38 -18.35
C GLU A 318 -17.57 -29.57 -18.23
N ALA A 319 -17.07 -29.02 -19.34
CA ALA A 319 -15.91 -28.12 -19.31
C ALA A 319 -16.18 -26.87 -18.48
N HIS A 320 -17.35 -26.25 -18.63
CA HIS A 320 -17.74 -25.10 -17.82
C HIS A 320 -17.85 -25.46 -16.33
N LYS A 321 -18.40 -26.63 -15.98
CA LYS A 321 -18.45 -27.08 -14.58
C LYS A 321 -17.06 -27.14 -13.95
N ARG A 322 -16.04 -27.61 -14.68
CA ARG A 322 -14.65 -27.59 -14.21
C ARG A 322 -14.13 -26.17 -14.00
N VAL A 323 -14.44 -25.24 -14.90
CA VAL A 323 -14.04 -23.82 -14.75
C VAL A 323 -14.65 -23.22 -13.48
N VAL A 324 -15.93 -23.51 -13.20
CA VAL A 324 -16.59 -23.05 -11.98
C VAL A 324 -15.96 -23.66 -10.72
N GLU A 325 -15.61 -24.95 -10.75
CA GLU A 325 -14.94 -25.62 -9.64
C GLU A 325 -13.55 -25.01 -9.37
N GLU A 326 -12.74 -24.78 -10.42
CA GLU A 326 -11.41 -24.16 -10.26
C GLU A 326 -11.51 -22.70 -9.77
N TYR A 327 -12.52 -21.96 -10.22
CA TYR A 327 -12.80 -20.61 -9.72
C TYR A 327 -13.05 -20.62 -8.20
N ASP A 328 -13.92 -21.51 -7.72
CA ASP A 328 -14.22 -21.64 -6.28
C ASP A 328 -12.98 -22.14 -5.49
N VAL A 329 -12.12 -22.97 -6.11
CA VAL A 329 -10.84 -23.39 -5.52
C VAL A 329 -9.89 -22.21 -5.35
N ALA A 330 -9.74 -21.34 -6.36
CA ALA A 330 -8.89 -20.16 -6.30
C ALA A 330 -9.33 -19.19 -5.18
N LEU A 331 -10.64 -18.93 -5.07
CA LEU A 331 -11.17 -18.05 -4.02
C LEU A 331 -10.95 -18.60 -2.60
N SER A 332 -11.04 -19.92 -2.42
CA SER A 332 -10.87 -20.59 -1.12
C SER A 332 -9.42 -20.87 -0.75
N GLN A 333 -8.45 -20.61 -1.63
CA GLN A 333 -7.03 -20.95 -1.42
C GLN A 333 -6.47 -20.28 -0.16
N ALA A 334 -6.71 -18.97 0.02
CA ALA A 334 -6.20 -18.24 1.18
C ALA A 334 -6.75 -18.79 2.51
N GLY A 335 -8.05 -19.12 2.55
CA GLY A 335 -8.69 -19.73 3.72
C GLY A 335 -8.11 -21.12 4.03
N LYS A 336 -7.86 -21.94 3.00
CA LYS A 336 -7.21 -23.26 3.17
C LYS A 336 -5.77 -23.14 3.69
N PHE A 337 -5.02 -22.15 3.24
CA PHE A 337 -3.68 -21.87 3.76
C PHE A 337 -3.71 -21.43 5.22
N GLU A 338 -4.65 -20.55 5.58
CA GLU A 338 -4.88 -20.15 6.98
C GLU A 338 -5.22 -21.36 7.86
N GLU A 339 -6.20 -22.19 7.45
CA GLU A 339 -6.62 -23.39 8.19
C GLU A 339 -5.46 -24.38 8.38
N ALA A 340 -4.63 -24.55 7.34
CA ALA A 340 -3.45 -25.42 7.39
C ALA A 340 -2.26 -24.82 8.17
N GLY A 341 -2.32 -23.55 8.57
CA GLY A 341 -1.24 -22.85 9.26
C GLY A 341 -0.08 -22.43 8.35
N VAL A 342 -0.29 -22.37 7.04
CA VAL A 342 0.67 -21.82 6.08
C VAL A 342 0.70 -20.31 6.26
N LYS A 343 1.86 -19.77 6.66
CA LYS A 343 2.05 -18.32 6.75
C LYS A 343 2.29 -17.76 5.36
N PHE A 344 1.37 -16.91 4.91
CA PHE A 344 1.50 -16.20 3.65
C PHE A 344 1.38 -14.69 3.86
N GLY A 345 2.06 -13.93 3.01
CA GLY A 345 1.79 -12.51 2.77
C GLY A 345 1.21 -12.31 1.37
N ILE A 346 1.02 -11.04 1.01
CA ILE A 346 0.43 -10.64 -0.27
C ILE A 346 1.50 -10.13 -1.23
N SER A 347 1.35 -10.47 -2.51
CA SER A 347 2.06 -9.85 -3.63
C SER A 347 1.10 -9.00 -4.47
N THR A 348 1.59 -7.84 -4.94
CA THR A 348 0.81 -6.95 -5.82
C THR A 348 1.18 -7.04 -7.30
N ASN A 349 2.19 -7.86 -7.64
CA ASN A 349 2.79 -7.94 -8.97
C ASN A 349 1.77 -8.08 -10.12
N GLN A 350 0.71 -8.87 -9.90
CA GLN A 350 -0.25 -9.27 -10.95
C GLN A 350 -1.68 -8.77 -10.72
N VAL A 351 -1.91 -7.90 -9.74
CA VAL A 351 -3.24 -7.38 -9.42
C VAL A 351 -3.36 -5.91 -9.80
N LYS A 352 -4.56 -5.47 -10.20
CA LYS A 352 -4.82 -4.03 -10.29
C LYS A 352 -5.00 -3.44 -8.90
N LYS A 353 -4.42 -2.27 -8.67
CA LYS A 353 -4.49 -1.51 -7.42
C LYS A 353 -5.90 -1.32 -6.86
N ASP A 354 -6.91 -1.13 -7.71
CA ASP A 354 -8.31 -0.94 -7.32
C ASP A 354 -9.06 -2.25 -7.04
N GLU A 355 -8.46 -3.39 -7.41
CA GLU A 355 -9.00 -4.73 -7.17
C GLU A 355 -8.49 -5.34 -5.85
N VAL A 356 -7.43 -4.78 -5.22
CA VAL A 356 -6.81 -5.33 -3.99
C VAL A 356 -7.82 -5.62 -2.88
N LEU A 357 -8.54 -4.58 -2.42
CA LEU A 357 -9.49 -4.75 -1.32
C LEU A 357 -10.72 -5.56 -1.73
N LYS A 358 -11.14 -5.45 -3.01
CA LYS A 358 -12.22 -6.28 -3.56
C LYS A 358 -11.86 -7.77 -3.50
N ASN A 359 -10.66 -8.13 -3.96
CA ASN A 359 -10.22 -9.51 -4.04
C ASN A 359 -9.96 -10.09 -2.65
N LEU A 360 -9.44 -9.29 -1.71
CA LEU A 360 -9.35 -9.71 -0.30
C LEU A 360 -10.72 -9.99 0.32
N ARG A 361 -11.74 -9.16 0.06
CA ARG A 361 -13.11 -9.43 0.52
C ARG A 361 -13.66 -10.73 -0.08
N LEU A 362 -13.43 -10.96 -1.38
CA LEU A 362 -13.83 -12.23 -2.01
C LEU A 362 -13.15 -13.44 -1.36
N MET A 363 -11.86 -13.35 -1.03
CA MET A 363 -11.17 -14.41 -0.29
C MET A 363 -11.76 -14.62 1.11
N ILE A 364 -12.15 -13.53 1.79
CA ILE A 364 -12.81 -13.58 3.10
C ILE A 364 -14.17 -14.28 3.02
N ASP A 365 -14.99 -13.90 2.04
CA ASP A 365 -16.29 -14.51 1.77
C ASP A 365 -16.17 -16.01 1.43
N ASN A 366 -14.98 -16.48 1.05
CA ASN A 366 -14.68 -17.87 0.68
C ASN A 366 -13.75 -18.60 1.68
N GLY A 367 -13.62 -18.08 2.91
CA GLY A 367 -13.08 -18.83 4.04
C GLY A 367 -11.82 -18.26 4.69
N LEU A 368 -11.26 -17.16 4.18
CA LEU A 368 -10.20 -16.43 4.88
C LEU A 368 -10.80 -15.59 6.02
N SER A 369 -10.20 -15.58 7.21
CA SER A 369 -10.64 -14.69 8.27
C SER A 369 -10.17 -13.24 8.04
N GLU A 370 -10.92 -12.23 8.53
CA GLU A 370 -10.46 -10.84 8.50
C GLU A 370 -9.12 -10.66 9.23
N GLU A 371 -8.89 -11.41 10.30
CA GLU A 371 -7.61 -11.39 11.03
C GLU A 371 -6.48 -11.98 10.19
N GLY A 372 -6.72 -13.08 9.49
CA GLY A 372 -5.78 -13.71 8.55
C GLY A 372 -5.46 -12.81 7.36
N ALA A 373 -6.47 -12.15 6.79
CA ALA A 373 -6.30 -11.17 5.73
C ALA A 373 -5.45 -9.97 6.20
N LEU A 374 -5.74 -9.43 7.38
CA LEU A 374 -4.92 -8.36 7.96
C LEU A 374 -3.50 -8.82 8.29
N ALA A 375 -3.34 -10.07 8.77
CA ALA A 375 -2.03 -10.65 9.04
C ALA A 375 -1.20 -10.79 7.75
N ALA A 376 -1.82 -11.21 6.65
CA ALA A 376 -1.20 -11.33 5.33
C ALA A 376 -0.78 -9.98 4.74
N LEU A 377 -1.45 -8.88 5.12
CA LEU A 377 -1.06 -7.52 4.73
C LEU A 377 0.02 -6.90 5.64
N THR A 378 0.21 -7.40 6.86
CA THR A 378 1.01 -6.71 7.89
C THR A 378 2.02 -7.61 8.60
N THR A 379 1.59 -8.45 9.54
CA THR A 379 2.49 -9.18 10.44
C THR A 379 3.24 -10.33 9.76
N HIS A 380 2.59 -11.06 8.84
CA HIS A 380 3.23 -12.14 8.09
C HIS A 380 4.34 -11.63 7.16
N PRO A 381 4.09 -10.65 6.27
CA PRO A 381 5.15 -10.13 5.41
C PRO A 381 6.27 -9.48 6.23
N ALA A 382 5.97 -8.80 7.34
CA ALA A 382 7.01 -8.28 8.23
C ALA A 382 7.91 -9.39 8.81
N ALA A 383 7.35 -10.56 9.15
CA ALA A 383 8.10 -11.69 9.66
C ALA A 383 8.93 -12.38 8.56
N ILE A 384 8.35 -12.58 7.37
CA ILE A 384 9.03 -13.19 6.21
C ILE A 384 10.23 -12.35 5.78
N LEU A 385 10.08 -11.03 5.77
CA LEU A 385 11.14 -10.08 5.40
C LEU A 385 12.13 -9.77 6.54
N GLY A 386 11.89 -10.27 7.76
CA GLY A 386 12.76 -10.03 8.91
C GLY A 386 12.71 -8.60 9.48
N ILE A 387 11.60 -7.89 9.28
CA ILE A 387 11.43 -6.46 9.65
C ILE A 387 10.40 -6.21 10.78
N SER A 388 9.91 -7.26 11.44
CA SER A 388 8.92 -7.16 12.53
C SER A 388 9.35 -6.25 13.69
N SER A 389 10.66 -6.00 13.86
CA SER A 389 11.18 -5.09 14.89
C SER A 389 10.76 -3.64 14.68
N PHE A 390 10.46 -3.22 13.45
CA PHE A 390 10.13 -1.84 13.14
C PHE A 390 8.91 -1.66 12.22
N ALA A 391 8.31 -2.73 11.71
CA ALA A 391 7.11 -2.69 10.86
C ALA A 391 6.11 -3.81 11.18
N GLY A 392 4.91 -3.74 10.59
CA GLY A 392 3.87 -4.78 10.65
C GLY A 392 2.88 -4.67 11.82
N THR A 393 3.10 -3.78 12.78
CA THR A 393 2.16 -3.47 13.88
C THR A 393 2.26 -2.00 14.27
N ILE A 394 1.27 -1.51 15.03
CA ILE A 394 1.28 -0.17 15.62
C ILE A 394 1.73 -0.28 17.08
N GLU A 395 3.01 -0.02 17.32
CA GLU A 395 3.62 -0.07 18.64
C GLU A 395 4.63 1.06 18.83
N GLN A 396 4.85 1.46 20.08
CA GLN A 396 5.86 2.45 20.43
C GLN A 396 7.25 2.01 19.95
N GLY A 397 7.98 2.92 19.32
CA GLY A 397 9.32 2.70 18.77
C GLY A 397 9.35 2.21 17.32
N LYS A 398 8.21 1.78 16.75
CA LYS A 398 8.14 1.34 15.34
C LYS A 398 8.00 2.51 14.37
N LEU A 399 8.28 2.25 13.09
CA LEU A 399 8.07 3.22 12.01
C LEU A 399 6.59 3.61 11.94
N ALA A 400 6.34 4.88 11.69
CA ALA A 400 5.02 5.43 11.48
C ALA A 400 4.54 5.15 10.05
N ASN A 401 4.31 3.87 9.77
CA ASN A 401 3.65 3.39 8.56
C ASN A 401 2.22 3.03 8.93
N LEU A 402 1.23 3.81 8.46
CA LEU A 402 -0.16 3.71 8.91
C LEU A 402 -1.14 3.85 7.74
N VAL A 403 -2.24 3.10 7.78
CA VAL A 403 -3.39 3.28 6.88
C VAL A 403 -4.58 3.72 7.73
N LEU A 404 -5.21 4.84 7.35
CA LEU A 404 -6.39 5.36 8.05
C LEU A 404 -7.60 5.27 7.12
N THR A 405 -8.64 4.59 7.58
CA THR A 405 -9.87 4.34 6.82
C THR A 405 -11.11 4.93 7.49
N THR A 406 -12.16 5.15 6.70
CA THR A 406 -13.47 5.65 7.17
C THR A 406 -14.31 4.63 7.93
N ASP A 407 -14.01 3.35 7.78
CA ASP A 407 -14.73 2.22 8.38
C ASP A 407 -13.74 1.04 8.57
N SER A 408 -14.21 -0.11 9.06
CA SER A 408 -13.43 -1.35 9.05
C SER A 408 -12.81 -1.59 7.68
N LEU A 409 -11.56 -2.07 7.62
CA LEU A 409 -10.78 -2.15 6.37
C LEU A 409 -11.49 -2.96 5.28
N PHE A 410 -12.16 -4.05 5.67
CA PHE A 410 -12.82 -4.97 4.75
C PHE A 410 -14.29 -4.61 4.48
N SER A 411 -14.85 -3.58 5.13
CA SER A 411 -16.18 -3.04 4.79
C SER A 411 -16.18 -2.51 3.36
N GLU A 412 -17.23 -2.80 2.58
CA GLU A 412 -17.37 -2.35 1.18
C GLU A 412 -17.31 -0.82 1.05
N GLU A 413 -17.87 -0.14 2.05
CA GLU A 413 -17.93 1.33 2.15
C GLU A 413 -16.63 1.96 2.67
N SER A 414 -15.65 1.15 3.05
CA SER A 414 -14.39 1.62 3.62
C SER A 414 -13.52 2.27 2.55
N LYS A 415 -13.04 3.48 2.86
CA LYS A 415 -12.13 4.23 2.00
C LYS A 415 -10.86 4.57 2.77
N ILE A 416 -9.71 4.43 2.12
CA ILE A 416 -8.43 4.88 2.62
C ILE A 416 -8.33 6.39 2.41
N ASN A 417 -8.35 7.15 3.51
CA ASN A 417 -8.31 8.61 3.49
C ASN A 417 -6.89 9.14 3.64
N TYR A 418 -6.13 8.48 4.51
CA TYR A 418 -4.75 8.85 4.80
C TYR A 418 -3.87 7.61 4.77
N VAL A 419 -2.68 7.79 4.21
CA VAL A 419 -1.60 6.84 4.40
C VAL A 419 -0.41 7.61 4.93
N MET A 420 0.21 7.06 5.95
CA MET A 420 1.49 7.52 6.45
C MET A 420 2.56 6.53 6.02
N ALA A 421 3.60 7.01 5.35
CA ALA A 421 4.75 6.19 4.95
C ALA A 421 6.04 6.91 5.35
N ASP A 422 6.89 6.24 6.13
CA ASP A 422 8.07 6.81 6.78
C ASP A 422 7.74 8.08 7.59
N GLY A 423 6.58 8.06 8.25
CA GLY A 423 6.03 9.22 8.94
C GLY A 423 5.46 10.32 8.04
N TYR A 424 5.68 10.33 6.73
CA TYR A 424 5.09 11.32 5.81
C TYR A 424 3.60 11.06 5.63
N LEU A 425 2.76 12.07 5.87
CA LEU A 425 1.32 11.99 5.71
C LEU A 425 0.91 12.30 4.26
N TYR A 426 0.19 11.37 3.65
CA TYR A 426 -0.45 11.51 2.35
C TYR A 426 -1.96 11.50 2.53
N GLU A 427 -2.61 12.56 2.05
CA GLU A 427 -4.05 12.73 2.12
C GLU A 427 -4.64 12.42 0.73
N TYR A 428 -5.65 11.55 0.66
CA TYR A 428 -6.30 11.15 -0.59
C TYR A 428 -7.72 11.71 -0.64
N ASP A 429 -8.04 12.39 -1.74
CA ASP A 429 -9.35 12.98 -1.96
C ASP A 429 -10.43 11.90 -1.99
N ILE A 430 -11.29 11.91 -0.99
CA ILE A 430 -12.55 11.18 -0.99
C ILE A 430 -13.47 11.97 -1.92
N SER A 431 -13.65 11.52 -3.16
CA SER A 431 -14.83 11.95 -3.90
C SER A 431 -16.08 11.47 -3.14
N LYS A 432 -16.75 12.43 -2.51
CA LYS A 432 -18.20 12.59 -2.31
C LYS A 432 -18.99 11.27 -2.25
N SER A 433 -19.12 10.64 -1.08
CA SER A 433 -20.31 9.80 -0.82
C SER A 433 -21.30 10.64 -0.02
N ASN A 434 -22.39 11.06 -0.65
CA ASN A 434 -23.52 11.63 0.07
C ASN A 434 -24.28 10.48 0.74
N LYS A 435 -23.96 10.13 1.99
CA LYS A 435 -24.66 9.07 2.74
C LYS A 435 -25.96 9.62 3.34
N VAL A 436 -27.09 9.28 2.74
CA VAL A 436 -28.43 9.60 3.27
C VAL A 436 -29.07 8.33 3.82
N ALA A 437 -29.21 8.26 5.15
CA ALA A 437 -29.81 7.14 5.87
C ALA A 437 -31.27 7.43 6.31
N GLY A 438 -31.73 8.69 6.22
CA GLY A 438 -33.13 9.09 6.41
C GLY A 438 -33.90 9.21 5.08
N ASP A 439 -35.22 9.43 5.12
CA ASP A 439 -36.01 9.70 3.89
C ASP A 439 -35.54 11.04 3.27
N PRO A 440 -34.97 11.05 2.05
CA PRO A 440 -34.46 12.26 1.43
C PRO A 440 -35.55 13.32 1.14
N THR A 441 -36.82 12.92 1.09
CA THR A 441 -37.95 13.82 0.76
C THR A 441 -38.11 14.95 1.77
N ASP A 442 -37.69 14.75 3.02
CA ASP A 442 -37.70 15.78 4.06
C ASP A 442 -36.79 16.96 3.71
N LEU A 443 -35.70 16.72 2.96
CA LEU A 443 -34.72 17.74 2.60
C LEU A 443 -34.99 18.38 1.23
N VAL A 444 -35.59 17.65 0.29
CA VAL A 444 -35.83 18.14 -1.08
C VAL A 444 -36.64 19.43 -1.07
N GLY A 445 -36.15 20.45 -1.79
CA GLY A 445 -36.74 21.78 -1.84
C GLY A 445 -35.70 22.89 -1.66
N GLU A 446 -36.20 24.13 -1.56
CA GLU A 446 -35.38 25.33 -1.41
C GLU A 446 -35.40 25.83 0.04
N TRP A 447 -34.23 26.08 0.61
CA TRP A 447 -34.04 26.50 1.99
C TRP A 447 -33.36 27.86 2.02
N LYS A 448 -33.98 28.86 2.65
CA LYS A 448 -33.36 30.16 2.88
C LYS A 448 -32.51 30.12 4.12
N TYR A 449 -31.23 30.39 4.00
CA TYR A 449 -30.30 30.36 5.12
C TYR A 449 -29.80 31.74 5.52
N THR A 450 -29.36 31.82 6.77
CA THR A 450 -28.64 32.95 7.34
C THR A 450 -27.49 32.39 8.17
N ALA A 451 -26.27 32.86 7.90
CA ALA A 451 -25.05 32.45 8.55
C ALA A 451 -24.34 33.68 9.13
N GLU A 452 -23.89 33.59 10.37
CA GLU A 452 -22.97 34.58 10.92
C GLU A 452 -21.55 34.20 10.48
N THR A 453 -20.79 35.13 9.88
CA THR A 453 -19.41 34.86 9.47
C THR A 453 -18.49 35.97 9.99
N PRO A 454 -17.15 35.77 10.01
CA PRO A 454 -16.21 36.84 10.33
C PRO A 454 -16.34 38.09 9.45
N GLY A 455 -16.86 37.93 8.23
CA GLY A 455 -17.13 39.01 7.28
C GLY A 455 -18.49 39.70 7.47
N GLY A 456 -19.30 39.28 8.44
CA GLY A 456 -20.67 39.74 8.67
C GLY A 456 -21.71 38.65 8.42
N THR A 457 -22.99 39.01 8.53
CA THR A 457 -24.11 38.12 8.26
C THR A 457 -24.22 37.87 6.75
N SER A 458 -24.16 36.60 6.34
CA SER A 458 -24.40 36.15 4.96
C SER A 458 -25.73 35.44 4.88
N ALA A 459 -26.47 35.64 3.79
CA ALA A 459 -27.75 35.02 3.55
C ALA A 459 -27.87 34.56 2.10
N GLY A 460 -28.54 33.44 1.88
CA GLY A 460 -28.69 32.86 0.55
C GLY A 460 -29.67 31.69 0.54
N GLU A 461 -29.58 30.88 -0.51
CA GLU A 461 -30.45 29.73 -0.72
C GLU A 461 -29.65 28.44 -0.85
N ILE A 462 -30.15 27.38 -0.22
CA ILE A 462 -29.69 26.00 -0.39
C ILE A 462 -30.78 25.24 -1.12
N ARG A 463 -30.44 24.53 -2.17
CA ARG A 463 -31.38 23.73 -2.96
C ARG A 463 -30.96 22.27 -2.90
N PHE A 464 -31.87 21.41 -2.43
CA PHE A 464 -31.67 19.97 -2.44
C PHE A 464 -32.57 19.32 -3.49
N LYS A 465 -32.01 18.39 -4.27
CA LYS A 465 -32.71 17.60 -5.28
C LYS A 465 -32.32 16.15 -5.17
N GLU A 466 -33.27 15.26 -5.39
CA GLU A 466 -32.98 13.84 -5.53
C GLU A 466 -32.45 13.56 -6.94
N SER A 467 -31.37 12.79 -7.04
CA SER A 467 -30.81 12.33 -8.32
C SER A 467 -30.34 10.89 -8.19
N SER A 468 -31.00 9.97 -8.92
CA SER A 468 -30.61 8.55 -9.01
C SER A 468 -30.44 7.85 -7.64
N GLY A 469 -31.35 8.11 -6.69
CA GLY A 469 -31.31 7.52 -5.34
C GLY A 469 -30.35 8.20 -4.36
N ASN A 470 -29.64 9.27 -4.77
CA ASN A 470 -28.77 10.08 -3.92
C ASN A 470 -29.30 11.52 -3.80
N LEU A 471 -29.00 12.18 -2.67
CA LEU A 471 -29.30 13.60 -2.48
C LEU A 471 -28.18 14.45 -3.09
N ALA A 472 -28.52 15.31 -4.04
CA ALA A 472 -27.66 16.36 -4.57
C ALA A 472 -28.09 17.71 -3.98
N GLY A 473 -27.16 18.65 -3.86
CA GLY A 473 -27.51 19.99 -3.43
C GLY A 473 -26.55 21.05 -3.93
N GLU A 474 -27.04 22.29 -3.92
CA GLU A 474 -26.29 23.48 -4.28
C GLU A 474 -26.57 24.58 -3.25
N ILE A 475 -25.59 25.44 -3.00
CA ILE A 475 -25.71 26.59 -2.11
C ILE A 475 -25.26 27.87 -2.81
N ASP A 476 -26.04 28.92 -2.63
CA ASP A 476 -25.70 30.26 -3.07
C ASP A 476 -24.94 30.99 -1.98
N VAL A 477 -23.72 31.43 -2.27
CA VAL A 477 -22.84 32.13 -1.33
C VAL A 477 -22.31 33.42 -1.93
N ASP A 478 -22.04 34.42 -1.11
CA ASP A 478 -21.45 35.68 -1.56
C ASP A 478 -20.05 35.45 -2.14
N ASP A 479 -19.73 36.04 -3.30
CA ASP A 479 -18.41 35.92 -3.91
C ASP A 479 -17.38 36.70 -3.07
N PRO A 480 -16.38 36.03 -2.48
CA PRO A 480 -15.36 36.70 -1.66
C PRO A 480 -14.48 37.67 -2.46
N ASN A 481 -14.47 37.58 -3.79
CA ASN A 481 -13.66 38.43 -4.68
C ASN A 481 -14.45 39.64 -5.23
N GLY A 482 -15.72 39.80 -4.84
CA GLY A 482 -16.62 40.85 -5.33
C GLY A 482 -17.26 40.47 -6.67
N GLY A 483 -18.59 40.50 -6.73
CA GLY A 483 -19.33 40.11 -7.94
C GLY A 483 -20.79 39.70 -7.75
N GLY A 484 -21.29 39.63 -6.51
CA GLY A 484 -22.64 39.15 -6.21
C GLY A 484 -22.60 37.74 -5.60
N THR A 485 -23.63 36.94 -5.86
CA THR A 485 -23.78 35.58 -5.31
C THR A 485 -23.34 34.53 -6.33
N VAL A 486 -22.65 33.48 -5.88
CA VAL A 486 -22.19 32.36 -6.72
C VAL A 486 -22.73 31.05 -6.17
N THR A 487 -23.28 30.23 -7.05
CA THR A 487 -23.76 28.89 -6.72
C THR A 487 -22.61 27.90 -6.64
N ARG A 488 -22.56 27.10 -5.57
CA ARG A 488 -21.57 26.06 -5.34
C ARG A 488 -22.24 24.72 -5.10
N PRO A 489 -21.74 23.63 -5.72
CA PRO A 489 -22.26 22.30 -5.42
C PRO A 489 -21.92 21.94 -3.98
N LEU A 490 -22.89 21.34 -3.29
CA LEU A 490 -22.66 20.69 -2.01
C LEU A 490 -21.95 19.35 -2.21
N GLU A 491 -21.12 19.01 -1.25
CA GLU A 491 -20.27 17.83 -1.22
C GLU A 491 -20.42 17.18 0.17
N ASN A 492 -20.28 15.86 0.29
CA ASN A 492 -20.37 15.14 1.58
C ASN A 492 -21.69 15.39 2.33
N ILE A 493 -22.81 15.42 1.61
CA ILE A 493 -24.14 15.59 2.20
C ILE A 493 -24.48 14.30 2.96
N SER A 494 -24.59 14.39 4.28
CA SER A 494 -25.02 13.29 5.13
C SER A 494 -26.25 13.65 5.94
N PHE A 495 -27.26 12.79 5.89
CA PHE A 495 -28.52 12.97 6.62
C PHE A 495 -28.98 11.67 7.25
N ASP A 496 -29.21 11.68 8.56
CA ASP A 496 -29.66 10.51 9.35
C ASP A 496 -31.15 10.56 9.74
N GLY A 497 -31.92 11.47 9.14
CA GLY A 497 -33.33 11.74 9.49
C GLY A 497 -33.51 12.88 10.51
N LYS A 498 -32.46 13.29 11.24
CA LYS A 498 -32.52 14.41 12.19
C LYS A 498 -31.32 15.34 12.12
N LYS A 499 -30.17 14.85 11.72
CA LYS A 499 -28.93 15.60 11.60
C LYS A 499 -28.53 15.66 10.14
N LEU A 500 -28.25 16.87 9.67
CA LEU A 500 -27.75 17.15 8.33
C LEU A 500 -26.34 17.71 8.46
N SER A 501 -25.42 17.18 7.66
CA SER A 501 -24.11 17.77 7.43
C SER A 501 -23.81 17.81 5.94
N PHE A 502 -23.05 18.81 5.52
CA PHE A 502 -22.60 18.96 4.14
C PHE A 502 -21.38 19.89 4.09
N THR A 503 -20.67 19.86 2.99
CA THR A 503 -19.49 20.70 2.76
C THR A 503 -19.62 21.42 1.42
N PHE A 504 -19.00 22.59 1.30
CA PHE A 504 -18.87 23.29 0.02
C PHE A 504 -17.57 24.07 0.00
N SER A 505 -17.11 24.42 -1.20
CA SER A 505 -15.84 25.11 -1.38
C SER A 505 -16.04 26.55 -1.89
N ILE A 506 -15.31 27.49 -1.28
CA ILE A 506 -15.21 28.88 -1.74
C ILE A 506 -13.76 29.20 -2.14
N GLN A 507 -13.57 30.12 -3.07
CA GLN A 507 -12.23 30.58 -3.46
C GLN A 507 -11.98 31.99 -2.92
N VAL A 508 -10.93 32.13 -2.11
CA VAL A 508 -10.49 33.41 -1.55
C VAL A 508 -9.04 33.63 -1.95
N GLN A 509 -8.75 34.70 -2.71
CA GLN A 509 -7.39 35.04 -3.16
C GLN A 509 -6.66 33.87 -3.86
N GLY A 510 -7.39 33.05 -4.62
CA GLY A 510 -6.84 31.90 -5.34
C GLY A 510 -6.62 30.63 -4.51
N GLN A 511 -6.93 30.65 -3.21
CA GLN A 511 -6.93 29.45 -2.35
C GLN A 511 -8.34 28.88 -2.21
N LYS A 512 -8.46 27.56 -2.33
CA LYS A 512 -9.71 26.82 -2.10
C LYS A 512 -9.89 26.62 -0.59
N LEU A 513 -10.95 27.20 -0.03
CA LEU A 513 -11.36 27.01 1.36
C LEU A 513 -12.58 26.11 1.41
N THR A 514 -12.51 25.06 2.23
CA THR A 514 -13.62 24.14 2.47
C THR A 514 -14.40 24.62 3.69
N VAL A 515 -15.70 24.83 3.51
CA VAL A 515 -16.65 25.16 4.57
C VAL A 515 -17.44 23.91 4.92
N GLN A 516 -17.49 23.56 6.21
CA GLN A 516 -18.23 22.40 6.71
C GLN A 516 -19.46 22.85 7.49
N SER A 517 -20.64 22.38 7.12
CA SER A 517 -21.90 22.62 7.81
C SER A 517 -22.34 21.36 8.55
N LYS A 518 -22.81 21.51 9.79
CA LYS A 518 -23.46 20.45 10.58
C LYS A 518 -24.59 21.03 11.42
N GLY A 519 -25.72 20.35 11.50
CA GLY A 519 -26.87 20.83 12.26
C GLY A 519 -27.99 19.82 12.39
N LYS A 520 -29.07 20.22 13.07
CA LYS A 520 -30.30 19.44 13.21
C LYS A 520 -31.39 19.99 12.31
N VAL A 521 -32.18 19.10 11.74
CA VAL A 521 -33.39 19.39 10.98
C VAL A 521 -34.58 19.04 11.86
N GLU A 522 -35.45 20.01 12.11
CA GLU A 522 -36.69 19.85 12.88
C GLU A 522 -37.85 20.40 12.04
N GLY A 523 -38.51 19.51 11.29
CA GLY A 523 -39.53 19.92 10.32
C GLY A 523 -38.92 20.77 9.19
N ASP A 524 -39.45 21.98 9.02
CA ASP A 524 -39.00 22.93 7.99
C ASP A 524 -37.88 23.87 8.48
N ASP A 525 -37.33 23.66 9.68
CA ASP A 525 -36.25 24.47 10.24
C ASP A 525 -34.95 23.65 10.38
N PHE A 526 -33.83 24.25 9.98
CA PHE A 526 -32.48 23.72 10.15
C PHE A 526 -31.68 24.65 11.06
N ASN A 527 -31.12 24.10 12.13
CA ASN A 527 -30.29 24.82 13.09
C ASN A 527 -28.94 24.13 13.21
N GLY A 528 -27.87 24.84 12.83
CA GLY A 528 -26.54 24.27 12.74
C GLY A 528 -25.43 25.30 12.88
N THR A 529 -24.24 24.85 12.50
CA THR A 529 -23.01 25.63 12.51
C THR A 529 -22.25 25.40 11.22
N ILE A 530 -21.58 26.45 10.74
CA ILE A 530 -20.53 26.35 9.72
C ILE A 530 -19.16 26.43 10.40
N SER A 531 -18.24 25.57 9.99
CA SER A 531 -16.84 25.57 10.38
C SER A 531 -15.99 25.90 9.17
N ILE A 532 -15.08 26.85 9.33
CA ILE A 532 -14.11 27.25 8.31
C ILE A 532 -12.73 26.99 8.89
N ARG A 533 -11.90 26.24 8.15
CA ARG A 533 -10.53 25.91 8.56
C ARG A 533 -9.79 27.19 8.95
N ASP A 534 -9.14 27.17 10.11
CA ASP A 534 -8.36 28.28 10.67
C ASP A 534 -9.17 29.53 11.12
N MET A 535 -10.51 29.52 11.03
CA MET A 535 -11.37 30.65 11.44
C MET A 535 -12.39 30.34 12.53
N GLY A 536 -12.67 29.06 12.82
CA GLY A 536 -13.58 28.64 13.90
C GLY A 536 -14.97 28.23 13.44
N GLU A 537 -15.91 28.10 14.39
CA GLU A 537 -17.32 27.72 14.16
C GLU A 537 -18.25 28.91 14.33
N PHE A 538 -19.26 29.01 13.46
CA PHE A 538 -20.27 30.08 13.47
C PHE A 538 -21.67 29.52 13.27
N SER A 539 -22.70 30.26 13.70
CA SER A 539 -24.09 29.80 13.59
C SER A 539 -24.62 29.86 12.17
N LEU A 540 -25.37 28.83 11.78
CA LEU A 540 -26.11 28.73 10.52
C LEU A 540 -27.54 28.31 10.83
N THR A 541 -28.51 29.07 10.37
CA THR A 541 -29.93 28.72 10.44
C THR A 541 -30.51 28.72 9.04
N ALA A 542 -31.36 27.75 8.69
CA ALA A 542 -32.07 27.74 7.41
C ALA A 542 -33.54 27.33 7.59
N LYS A 543 -34.40 27.83 6.70
CA LYS A 543 -35.84 27.55 6.72
C LYS A 543 -36.33 27.14 5.33
N LYS A 544 -37.06 26.03 5.26
CA LYS A 544 -37.63 25.50 4.02
C LYS A 544 -38.70 26.45 3.48
N THR A 545 -38.63 26.74 2.19
CA THR A 545 -39.61 27.58 1.50
C THR A 545 -40.86 26.75 1.19
N PRO A 546 -42.08 27.23 1.49
CA PRO A 546 -43.30 26.48 1.20
C PRO A 546 -43.47 26.24 -0.30
N ASP A 547 -43.77 24.98 -0.65
CA ASP A 547 -43.99 24.55 -2.03
C ASP A 547 -45.40 25.01 -2.48
N PHE A 548 -45.52 26.22 -3.04
CA PHE A 548 -46.78 26.71 -3.59
C PHE A 548 -47.05 26.03 -4.94
N LYS A 549 -47.62 24.82 -4.91
CA LYS A 549 -48.25 24.22 -6.08
C LYS A 549 -49.61 24.88 -6.32
N PHE A 550 -49.71 25.67 -7.39
CA PHE A 550 -51.00 26.10 -7.96
C PHE A 550 -51.60 24.99 -8.82
#